data_AF-B4QIU1-F1
#
_entry.id   AF-B4QIU1-F1
#
_cell.length_a   1.000
_cell.length_b   1.000
_cell.length_c   1.000
_cell.angle_alpha   90.00
_cell.angle_beta   90.00
_cell.angle_gamma   90.00
#
_symmetry.space_group_name_H-M   'P 1'
#
loop_
_entity.id
_entity.type
_entity.pdbx_description
1 polymer ?
#
loop_
_entity_poly.entity_id
_entity_poly.type
_entity_poly.pdbx_seq_one_letter_code
_entity_poly.pdbx_strand_id
1 'polypeptide(L)'
;MFLRWVVEKPPFKFDDDEEHFNATLAKLLKPRFVGSKGHAEVQDFIETELKRLDFITLRNDFQQGVNITNLVGFWNMRAKFYLMLSCHYDSKKPENGTTDEFLAATEGAVSCAILLNVAKTLRQFLIDRWSEKRSVGLAVITLSYIGAPNQTFLSYFEVTNDLHNLIADIEQDLRKSGQLDDCHVLFQKKTHYDRDLLDDHIVFDEQDVPVIHVSPQEFPNFIYTPADNVENLHYPTIRNMIKIIRCFVHDFYEKWQYFMKWRQTYAINYDFYDD
;
A
#
# COMPACT_ATOMS: atom_id res chain seq x y z
N MET A 1 -23.61 6.65 15.44
CA MET A 1 -24.34 7.68 14.66
C MET A 1 -23.31 8.43 13.82
N PHE A 2 -23.09 7.96 12.58
CA PHE A 2 -22.09 8.55 11.67
C PHE A 2 -22.56 9.94 11.24
N LEU A 3 -21.86 10.99 11.67
CA LEU A 3 -22.11 12.35 11.22
C LEU A 3 -21.69 12.46 9.75
N ARG A 4 -22.71 12.32 8.90
CA ARG A 4 -22.74 12.52 7.47
C ARG A 4 -22.52 14.01 7.17
N TRP A 5 -21.28 14.48 7.24
CA TRP A 5 -20.92 15.79 6.66
C TRP A 5 -20.53 15.61 5.20
N VAL A 6 -21.56 15.55 4.37
CA VAL A 6 -21.46 15.83 2.94
C VAL A 6 -21.17 17.32 2.82
N VAL A 7 -19.90 17.70 2.75
CA VAL A 7 -19.55 18.85 1.94
C VAL A 7 -19.54 18.31 0.52
N GLU A 8 -20.50 18.75 -0.28
CA GLU A 8 -20.65 18.50 -1.72
C GLU A 8 -19.44 19.04 -2.50
N LYS A 9 -18.25 18.49 -2.27
CA LYS A 9 -17.22 18.48 -3.30
C LYS A 9 -17.45 17.19 -4.08
N PRO A 10 -17.65 17.25 -5.40
CA PRO A 10 -17.55 16.04 -6.20
C PRO A 10 -16.22 15.36 -5.83
N PRO A 11 -16.20 14.03 -5.62
CA PRO A 11 -14.97 13.34 -5.27
C PRO A 11 -13.91 13.76 -6.28
N PHE A 12 -12.71 14.09 -5.80
CA PHE A 12 -11.60 14.40 -6.71
C PHE A 12 -11.47 13.20 -7.64
N LYS A 13 -11.75 13.41 -8.93
CA LYS A 13 -11.76 12.34 -9.90
C LYS A 13 -10.32 12.08 -10.29
N PHE A 14 -9.83 10.92 -9.90
CA PHE A 14 -8.54 10.42 -10.38
C PHE A 14 -8.79 9.62 -11.65
N ASP A 15 -8.05 9.95 -12.70
CA ASP A 15 -8.03 9.10 -13.89
C ASP A 15 -7.23 7.82 -13.56
N ASP A 16 -7.75 6.69 -14.01
CA ASP A 16 -7.02 5.42 -13.95
C ASP A 16 -5.84 5.47 -14.93
N ASP A 17 -4.72 4.86 -14.56
CA ASP A 17 -3.54 4.75 -15.40
C ASP A 17 -3.08 3.29 -15.46
N GLU A 18 -3.90 2.45 -16.10
CA GLU A 18 -3.63 1.01 -16.24
C GLU A 18 -2.40 0.74 -17.12
N GLU A 19 -2.11 1.62 -18.08
CA GLU A 19 -0.89 1.55 -18.88
C GLU A 19 0.36 1.70 -17.99
N HIS A 20 0.38 2.71 -17.11
CA HIS A 20 1.46 2.85 -16.13
C HIS A 20 1.57 1.64 -15.21
N PHE A 21 0.45 1.14 -14.68
CA PHE A 21 0.45 -0.03 -13.81
C PHE A 21 1.08 -1.24 -14.52
N ASN A 22 0.63 -1.56 -15.73
CA ASN A 22 1.13 -2.68 -16.52
C ASN A 22 2.61 -2.54 -16.87
N ALA A 23 3.03 -1.34 -17.29
CA ALA A 23 4.42 -1.05 -17.60
C ALA A 23 5.32 -1.17 -16.36
N THR A 24 4.84 -0.72 -15.19
CA THR A 24 5.54 -0.82 -13.91
C THR A 24 5.67 -2.28 -13.47
N LEU A 25 4.56 -3.02 -13.49
CA LEU A 25 4.53 -4.43 -13.12
C LEU A 25 5.46 -5.27 -14.01
N ALA A 26 5.50 -5.00 -15.32
CA ALA A 26 6.42 -5.67 -16.24
C ALA A 26 7.91 -5.44 -15.91
N LYS A 27 8.27 -4.32 -15.26
CA LYS A 27 9.64 -4.07 -14.79
C LYS A 27 9.97 -4.83 -13.50
N LEU A 28 8.95 -5.16 -12.70
CA LEU A 28 9.07 -5.83 -11.40
C LEU A 28 9.01 -7.37 -11.52
N LEU A 29 8.31 -7.89 -12.53
CA LEU A 29 8.15 -9.31 -12.79
C LEU A 29 9.42 -9.94 -13.37
N LYS A 30 10.39 -10.16 -12.48
CA LYS A 30 11.60 -10.90 -12.73
C LYS A 30 12.10 -11.53 -11.42
N PRO A 31 12.93 -12.57 -11.49
CA PRO A 31 13.58 -13.15 -10.31
C PRO A 31 14.42 -12.12 -9.56
N ARG A 32 13.98 -11.77 -8.36
CA ARG A 32 14.49 -10.62 -7.60
C ARG A 32 14.79 -10.96 -6.15
N PHE A 33 15.27 -12.17 -5.89
CA PHE A 33 15.80 -12.53 -4.58
C PHE A 33 17.09 -11.76 -4.30
N VAL A 34 17.34 -11.45 -3.02
CA VAL A 34 18.51 -10.67 -2.59
C VAL A 34 19.81 -11.21 -3.20
N GLY A 35 20.56 -10.33 -3.87
CA GLY A 35 21.82 -10.64 -4.55
C GLY A 35 21.68 -11.10 -6.01
N SER A 36 20.47 -11.29 -6.54
CA SER A 36 20.26 -11.58 -7.96
C SER A 36 20.48 -10.34 -8.84
N LYS A 37 20.72 -10.55 -10.15
CA LYS A 37 20.75 -9.44 -11.13
C LYS A 37 19.40 -8.72 -11.18
N GLY A 38 18.29 -9.46 -11.16
CA GLY A 38 16.95 -8.89 -11.22
C GLY A 38 16.62 -8.04 -9.99
N HIS A 39 17.15 -8.39 -8.82
CA HIS A 39 17.02 -7.58 -7.60
C HIS A 39 17.66 -6.20 -7.77
N ALA A 40 18.90 -6.13 -8.27
CA ALA A 40 19.57 -4.84 -8.56
C ALA A 40 18.83 -4.03 -9.63
N GLU A 41 18.38 -4.68 -10.71
CA GLU A 41 17.59 -4.01 -11.76
C GLU A 41 16.26 -3.44 -11.24
N VAL A 42 15.60 -4.14 -10.30
CA VAL A 42 14.37 -3.67 -9.65
C VAL A 42 14.65 -2.49 -8.71
N GLN A 43 15.72 -2.54 -7.92
CA GLN A 43 16.13 -1.41 -7.06
C GLN A 43 16.33 -0.14 -7.89
N ASP A 44 17.13 -0.23 -8.95
CA ASP A 44 17.43 0.92 -9.81
C ASP A 44 16.18 1.44 -10.51
N PHE A 45 15.27 0.55 -10.91
CA PHE A 45 13.97 0.92 -11.47
C PHE A 45 13.10 1.69 -10.47
N ILE A 46 12.89 1.16 -9.27
CA ILE A 46 12.07 1.80 -8.23
C ILE A 46 12.66 3.17 -7.86
N GLU A 47 13.98 3.25 -7.67
CA GLU A 47 14.67 4.50 -7.36
C GLU A 47 14.48 5.55 -8.48
N THR A 48 14.64 5.12 -9.74
CA THR A 48 14.45 5.99 -10.91
C THR A 48 13.00 6.45 -11.03
N GLU A 49 12.05 5.55 -10.79
CA GLU A 49 10.63 5.84 -10.91
C GLU A 49 10.17 6.82 -9.83
N LEU A 50 10.56 6.63 -8.57
CA LEU A 50 10.30 7.60 -7.50
C LEU A 50 10.83 9.00 -7.84
N LYS A 51 12.07 9.09 -8.34
CA LYS A 51 12.67 10.35 -8.80
C LYS A 51 11.90 10.97 -9.97
N ARG A 52 11.46 10.16 -10.94
CA ARG A 52 10.65 10.61 -12.08
C ARG A 52 9.29 11.17 -11.66
N LEU A 53 8.76 10.68 -10.54
CA LEU A 53 7.52 11.16 -9.93
C LEU A 53 7.74 12.35 -8.97
N ASP A 54 8.95 12.90 -8.91
CA ASP A 54 9.40 14.01 -8.05
C ASP A 54 9.40 13.71 -6.55
N PHE A 55 9.39 12.43 -6.15
CA PHE A 55 9.61 12.07 -4.76
C PHE A 55 11.09 12.22 -4.40
N ILE A 56 11.35 12.84 -3.25
CA ILE A 56 12.69 12.87 -2.67
C ILE A 56 13.05 11.45 -2.25
N THR A 57 13.95 10.83 -3.00
CA THR A 57 14.23 9.40 -2.88
C THR A 57 15.47 9.17 -2.04
N LEU A 58 15.33 8.37 -0.98
CA LEU A 58 16.42 7.90 -0.14
C LEU A 58 16.69 6.42 -0.42
N ARG A 59 17.97 6.10 -0.59
CA ARG A 59 18.49 4.73 -0.66
C ARG A 59 19.26 4.45 0.61
N ASN A 60 18.87 3.42 1.34
CA ASN A 60 19.50 3.01 2.59
C ASN A 60 20.07 1.61 2.43
N ASP A 61 21.38 1.54 2.21
CA ASP A 61 22.14 0.29 2.08
C ASP A 61 22.72 -0.10 3.45
N PHE A 62 22.49 -1.35 3.86
CA PHE A 62 23.03 -1.90 5.11
C PHE A 62 23.31 -3.40 4.99
N GLN A 63 24.02 -3.96 5.96
CA GLN A 63 24.41 -5.37 5.96
C GLN A 63 23.81 -6.10 7.16
N GLN A 64 23.12 -7.21 6.88
CA GLN A 64 22.58 -8.11 7.90
C GLN A 64 22.66 -9.56 7.39
N GLY A 65 23.87 -10.13 7.43
CA GLY A 65 24.18 -11.43 6.81
C GLY A 65 24.24 -11.39 5.28
N VAL A 66 23.40 -10.57 4.65
CA VAL A 66 23.40 -10.21 3.23
C VAL A 66 23.36 -8.69 3.06
N ASN A 67 23.68 -8.19 1.87
CA ASN A 67 23.53 -6.77 1.55
C ASN A 67 22.05 -6.48 1.28
N ILE A 68 21.47 -5.57 2.05
CA ILE A 68 20.07 -5.16 1.95
C ILE A 68 20.02 -3.69 1.58
N THR A 69 19.06 -3.34 0.73
CA THR A 69 18.79 -1.95 0.35
C THR A 69 17.31 -1.67 0.56
N ASN A 70 16.99 -0.67 1.38
CA ASN A 70 15.65 -0.11 1.46
C ASN A 70 15.57 1.16 0.62
N LEU A 71 14.47 1.33 -0.11
CA LEU A 71 14.18 2.51 -0.92
C LEU A 71 12.96 3.22 -0.35
N VAL A 72 13.07 4.52 -0.11
CA VAL A 72 11.98 5.34 0.46
C VAL A 72 11.79 6.60 -0.38
N GLY A 73 10.57 6.83 -0.84
CA GLY A 73 10.19 8.06 -1.53
C GLY A 73 9.41 8.99 -0.61
N PHE A 74 9.93 10.19 -0.37
CA PHE A 74 9.27 11.24 0.40
C PHE A 74 8.67 12.29 -0.52
N TRP A 75 7.37 12.54 -0.39
CA TRP A 75 6.76 13.69 -1.07
C TRP A 75 7.27 15.01 -0.48
N ASN A 76 7.33 15.10 0.85
CA ASN A 76 7.78 16.30 1.56
C ASN A 76 8.55 15.92 2.84
N MET A 77 9.89 15.99 2.78
CA MET A 77 10.76 15.70 3.94
C MET A 77 10.68 16.76 5.07
N ARG A 78 9.97 17.87 4.86
CA ARG A 78 9.74 18.88 5.92
C ARG A 78 8.49 18.58 6.73
N ALA A 79 7.78 17.50 6.42
CA ALA A 79 6.61 17.09 7.19
C ALA A 79 7.05 16.56 8.57
N LYS A 80 6.27 16.89 9.61
CA LYS A 80 6.47 16.36 10.97
C LYS A 80 5.98 14.91 11.12
N PHE A 81 5.00 14.52 10.31
CA PHE A 81 4.31 13.25 10.37
C PHE A 81 4.11 12.73 8.93
N TYR A 82 3.98 11.41 8.75
CA TYR A 82 3.92 10.76 7.44
C TYR A 82 2.86 9.65 7.39
N LEU A 83 2.01 9.69 6.36
CA LEU A 83 1.33 8.49 5.90
C LEU A 83 2.32 7.70 5.04
N MET A 84 2.74 6.54 5.52
CA MET A 84 3.65 5.65 4.81
C MET A 84 2.87 4.50 4.19
N LEU A 85 3.04 4.29 2.89
CA LEU A 85 2.64 3.05 2.22
C LEU A 85 3.91 2.25 1.97
N SER A 86 3.92 0.96 2.31
CA SER A 86 5.07 0.09 2.14
C SER A 86 4.70 -1.28 1.59
N CYS A 87 5.69 -1.94 1.01
CA CYS A 87 5.70 -3.34 0.61
C CYS A 87 7.16 -3.77 0.46
N HIS A 88 7.42 -5.08 0.47
CA HIS A 88 8.72 -5.61 0.08
C HIS A 88 8.83 -5.72 -1.45
N TYR A 89 10.04 -5.56 -1.99
CA TYR A 89 10.31 -5.69 -3.43
C TYR A 89 11.15 -6.91 -3.77
N ASP A 90 11.86 -7.52 -2.82
CA ASP A 90 12.55 -8.76 -3.07
C ASP A 90 11.55 -9.91 -3.20
N SER A 91 12.00 -11.02 -3.77
CA SER A 91 11.22 -12.25 -3.86
C SER A 91 11.91 -13.34 -3.06
N LYS A 92 11.15 -14.29 -2.49
CA LYS A 92 11.75 -15.48 -1.88
C LYS A 92 12.70 -16.19 -2.85
N LYS A 93 13.89 -16.57 -2.37
CA LYS A 93 14.80 -17.45 -3.14
C LYS A 93 14.20 -18.86 -3.18
N PRO A 94 13.94 -19.45 -4.36
CA PRO A 94 13.46 -20.83 -4.44
C PRO A 94 14.45 -21.81 -3.81
N GLU A 95 13.95 -22.74 -2.98
CA GLU A 95 14.79 -23.74 -2.31
C GLU A 95 15.30 -24.80 -3.28
N ASN A 96 14.51 -25.16 -4.30
CA ASN A 96 14.83 -26.10 -5.38
C ASN A 96 14.25 -25.61 -6.71
N GLY A 97 15.00 -25.70 -7.82
CA GLY A 97 14.55 -25.33 -9.17
C GLY A 97 15.40 -24.27 -9.86
N THR A 98 15.03 -23.92 -11.08
CA THR A 98 15.62 -22.80 -11.83
C THR A 98 15.12 -21.49 -11.25
N THR A 99 16.07 -20.65 -10.80
CA THR A 99 15.79 -19.30 -10.28
C THR A 99 15.06 -18.41 -11.28
N ASP A 100 15.14 -18.75 -12.57
CA ASP A 100 14.82 -17.86 -13.67
C ASP A 100 13.30 -17.73 -13.93
N GLU A 101 12.49 -18.63 -13.37
CA GLU A 101 11.04 -18.71 -13.61
C GLU A 101 10.18 -18.18 -12.45
N PHE A 102 10.75 -18.00 -11.25
CA PHE A 102 9.99 -17.55 -10.09
C PHE A 102 9.84 -16.03 -10.11
N LEU A 103 8.67 -15.56 -10.56
CA LEU A 103 8.37 -14.13 -10.72
C LEU A 103 7.74 -13.49 -9.49
N ALA A 104 7.22 -14.25 -8.52
CA ALA A 104 6.63 -13.74 -7.29
C ALA A 104 5.63 -12.59 -7.55
N ALA A 105 4.65 -12.81 -8.43
CA ALA A 105 3.78 -11.74 -8.90
C ALA A 105 2.94 -11.13 -7.76
N THR A 106 2.22 -11.96 -7.00
CA THR A 106 1.44 -11.53 -5.85
C THR A 106 2.32 -11.26 -4.62
N GLU A 107 3.45 -11.95 -4.51
CA GLU A 107 4.44 -11.76 -3.44
C GLU A 107 5.35 -10.54 -3.72
N GLY A 108 4.77 -9.34 -3.60
CA GLY A 108 5.48 -8.06 -3.59
C GLY A 108 5.48 -7.29 -4.91
N ALA A 109 5.50 -7.95 -6.09
CA ALA A 109 5.57 -7.22 -7.37
C ALA A 109 4.30 -6.40 -7.65
N VAL A 110 3.12 -6.99 -7.47
CA VAL A 110 1.85 -6.26 -7.62
C VAL A 110 1.74 -5.14 -6.59
N SER A 111 2.11 -5.38 -5.32
CA SER A 111 2.10 -4.33 -4.29
C SER A 111 3.01 -3.16 -4.66
N CYS A 112 4.25 -3.42 -5.09
CA CYS A 112 5.18 -2.40 -5.57
C CYS A 112 4.58 -1.59 -6.74
N ALA A 113 3.97 -2.28 -7.70
CA ALA A 113 3.34 -1.63 -8.85
C ALA A 113 2.13 -0.76 -8.44
N ILE A 114 1.33 -1.22 -7.47
CA ILE A 114 0.21 -0.46 -6.89
C ILE A 114 0.74 0.83 -6.24
N LEU A 115 1.78 0.75 -5.40
CA LEU A 115 2.34 1.91 -4.71
C LEU A 115 2.84 2.98 -5.70
N LEU A 116 3.61 2.58 -6.72
CA LEU A 116 4.12 3.49 -7.73
C LEU A 116 2.99 4.08 -8.60
N ASN A 117 1.95 3.29 -8.92
CA ASN A 117 0.79 3.78 -9.66
C ASN A 117 -0.07 4.76 -8.84
N VAL A 118 -0.25 4.49 -7.55
CA VAL A 118 -0.93 5.41 -6.62
C VAL A 118 -0.12 6.71 -6.51
N ALA A 119 1.21 6.64 -6.35
CA ALA A 119 2.07 7.82 -6.33
C ALA A 119 1.95 8.63 -7.63
N LYS A 120 1.95 7.97 -8.79
CA LYS A 120 1.78 8.61 -10.10
C LYS A 120 0.44 9.31 -10.23
N THR A 121 -0.65 8.61 -9.91
CA THR A 121 -2.01 9.11 -10.13
C THR A 121 -2.45 10.14 -9.08
N LEU A 122 -1.81 10.17 -7.91
CA LEU A 122 -1.96 11.23 -6.91
C LEU A 122 -1.03 12.42 -7.12
N ARG A 123 -0.02 12.33 -8.00
CA ARG A 123 1.03 13.34 -8.13
C ARG A 123 0.48 14.76 -8.31
N GLN A 124 -0.52 14.95 -9.16
CA GLN A 124 -1.09 16.29 -9.39
C GLN A 124 -1.78 16.85 -8.13
N PHE A 125 -2.52 16.01 -7.41
CA PHE A 125 -3.14 16.38 -6.13
C PHE A 125 -2.08 16.78 -5.09
N LEU A 126 -0.99 16.01 -5.00
CA LEU A 126 0.11 16.29 -4.08
C LEU A 126 0.81 17.61 -4.41
N ILE A 127 1.05 17.90 -5.70
CA ILE A 127 1.60 19.17 -6.20
C ILE A 127 0.69 20.34 -5.81
N ASP A 128 -0.58 20.27 -6.17
CA ASP A 128 -1.50 21.39 -6.09
C ASP A 128 -1.88 21.75 -4.65
N ARG A 129 -1.89 20.77 -3.74
CA ARG A 129 -2.46 20.95 -2.40
C ARG A 129 -1.51 20.71 -1.23
N TRP A 130 -0.43 19.95 -1.44
CA TRP A 130 0.38 19.42 -0.34
C TRP A 130 1.87 19.71 -0.41
N SER A 131 2.34 20.45 -1.43
CA SER A 131 3.75 20.85 -1.57
C SER A 131 4.28 21.69 -0.39
N GLU A 132 3.45 22.52 0.24
CA GLU A 132 3.88 23.45 1.31
C GLU A 132 3.39 23.05 2.72
N LYS A 133 2.58 22.00 2.82
CA LYS A 133 1.95 21.59 4.08
C LYS A 133 2.93 20.81 4.95
N ARG A 134 3.01 21.16 6.25
CA ARG A 134 4.04 20.63 7.17
C ARG A 134 3.63 19.38 7.96
N SER A 135 2.40 18.86 7.84
CA SER A 135 1.96 17.74 8.68
C SER A 135 0.82 16.94 8.05
N VAL A 136 0.98 15.63 7.98
CA VAL A 136 -0.03 14.62 7.63
C VAL A 136 0.21 13.43 8.56
N GLY A 137 -0.81 12.82 9.13
CA GLY A 137 -0.68 11.85 10.23
C GLY A 137 0.31 10.72 10.12
N LEU A 138 0.70 10.13 11.26
CA LEU A 138 1.55 8.94 11.32
C LEU A 138 0.71 7.67 11.25
N ALA A 139 0.78 6.97 10.13
CA ALA A 139 0.29 5.61 9.97
C ALA A 139 1.10 4.89 8.89
N VAL A 140 1.37 3.61 9.08
CA VAL A 140 2.00 2.73 8.08
C VAL A 140 0.95 1.80 7.51
N ILE A 141 0.86 1.72 6.18
CA ILE A 141 0.01 0.78 5.47
C ILE A 141 0.90 -0.17 4.70
N THR A 142 0.93 -1.43 5.12
CA THR A 142 1.71 -2.48 4.48
C THR A 142 0.82 -3.26 3.51
N LEU A 143 1.24 -3.40 2.25
CA LEU A 143 0.48 -4.10 1.21
C LEU A 143 1.20 -5.38 0.82
N SER A 144 0.60 -6.53 1.11
CA SER A 144 1.25 -7.84 0.89
C SER A 144 0.30 -8.85 0.22
N TYR A 145 0.89 -9.70 -0.63
CA TYR A 145 0.22 -10.84 -1.28
C TYR A 145 -1.01 -10.46 -2.12
N ILE A 146 -1.02 -9.29 -2.74
CA ILE A 146 -2.19 -8.78 -3.48
C ILE A 146 -2.13 -9.24 -4.94
N GLY A 147 -3.29 -9.59 -5.51
CA GLY A 147 -3.47 -9.76 -6.95
C GLY A 147 -4.15 -11.04 -7.37
N ALA A 148 -4.51 -11.92 -6.42
CA ALA A 148 -5.26 -13.14 -6.69
C ALA A 148 -6.79 -12.88 -6.68
N PRO A 149 -7.62 -13.78 -7.23
CA PRO A 149 -9.07 -13.69 -7.06
C PRO A 149 -9.49 -14.05 -5.63
N ASN A 150 -10.70 -13.63 -5.25
CA ASN A 150 -11.36 -13.95 -3.98
C ASN A 150 -10.56 -13.60 -2.71
N GLN A 151 -9.74 -12.55 -2.76
CA GLN A 151 -8.98 -12.08 -1.60
C GLN A 151 -9.80 -11.10 -0.78
N THR A 152 -9.88 -11.36 0.52
CA THR A 152 -10.55 -10.45 1.46
C THR A 152 -9.60 -10.01 2.56
N PHE A 153 -9.67 -8.74 2.93
CA PHE A 153 -8.80 -8.04 3.86
C PHE A 153 -9.60 -7.64 5.10
N LEU A 154 -9.09 -8.01 6.27
CA LEU A 154 -9.71 -7.79 7.59
C LEU A 154 -8.88 -6.81 8.41
N SER A 155 -9.45 -6.28 9.51
CA SER A 155 -8.70 -5.43 10.44
C SER A 155 -7.92 -6.29 11.43
N TYR A 156 -6.60 -6.16 11.41
CA TYR A 156 -5.69 -6.88 12.33
C TYR A 156 -5.26 -6.07 13.55
N PHE A 157 -5.47 -4.75 13.56
CA PHE A 157 -5.04 -3.89 14.66
C PHE A 157 -6.21 -3.06 15.18
N GLU A 158 -6.46 -3.12 16.49
CA GLU A 158 -7.50 -2.31 17.14
C GLU A 158 -7.27 -0.81 16.94
N VAL A 159 -6.00 -0.39 17.05
CA VAL A 159 -5.54 1.01 16.95
C VAL A 159 -5.88 1.68 15.62
N THR A 160 -5.99 0.89 14.55
CA THR A 160 -6.25 1.38 13.19
C THR A 160 -7.53 0.80 12.57
N ASN A 161 -8.37 0.14 13.37
CA ASN A 161 -9.64 -0.44 12.91
C ASN A 161 -10.60 0.61 12.32
N ASP A 162 -10.61 1.84 12.84
CA ASP A 162 -11.35 2.95 12.25
C ASP A 162 -10.84 3.33 10.84
N LEU A 163 -9.53 3.32 10.61
CA LEU A 163 -8.93 3.54 9.30
C LEU A 163 -9.20 2.37 8.34
N HIS A 164 -9.17 1.13 8.82
CA HIS A 164 -9.62 -0.04 8.04
C HIS A 164 -11.09 0.07 7.64
N ASN A 165 -11.95 0.47 8.57
CA ASN A 165 -13.37 0.69 8.31
C ASN A 165 -13.60 1.82 7.30
N LEU A 166 -12.76 2.86 7.31
CA LEU A 166 -12.77 3.91 6.28
C LEU A 166 -12.44 3.34 4.90
N ILE A 167 -11.43 2.47 4.79
CA ILE A 167 -11.08 1.79 3.52
C ILE A 167 -12.28 0.97 3.03
N ALA A 168 -12.92 0.22 3.91
CA ALA A 168 -14.13 -0.55 3.59
C ALA A 168 -15.31 0.35 3.15
N ASP A 169 -15.51 1.52 3.77
CA ASP A 169 -16.54 2.47 3.36
C ASP A 169 -16.25 3.06 1.97
N ILE A 170 -14.99 3.40 1.68
CA ILE A 170 -14.55 3.86 0.36
C ILE A 170 -14.86 2.82 -0.70
N GLU A 171 -14.57 1.54 -0.45
CA GLU A 171 -14.94 0.46 -1.39
C GLU A 171 -16.45 0.45 -1.66
N GLN A 172 -17.27 0.51 -0.62
CA GLN A 172 -18.73 0.47 -0.77
C GLN A 172 -19.26 1.67 -1.58
N ASP A 173 -18.68 2.85 -1.38
CA ASP A 173 -19.10 4.06 -2.08
C ASP A 173 -18.63 4.06 -3.56
N LEU A 174 -17.41 3.59 -3.83
CA LEU A 174 -16.93 3.38 -5.21
C LEU A 174 -17.75 2.32 -5.94
N ARG A 175 -18.17 1.26 -5.24
CA ARG A 175 -19.03 0.21 -5.80
C ARG A 175 -20.43 0.71 -6.13
N LYS A 176 -21.08 1.43 -5.20
CA LYS A 176 -22.41 2.05 -5.43
C LYS A 176 -22.41 3.06 -6.57
N SER A 177 -21.29 3.75 -6.78
CA SER A 177 -21.12 4.72 -7.87
C SER A 177 -20.68 4.09 -9.19
N GLY A 178 -20.54 2.76 -9.26
CA GLY A 178 -20.18 2.04 -10.49
C GLY A 178 -18.75 2.27 -10.95
N GLN A 179 -17.84 2.67 -10.05
CA GLN A 179 -16.44 2.98 -10.36
C GLN A 179 -15.51 1.77 -10.19
N LEU A 180 -15.99 0.69 -9.58
CA LEU A 180 -15.25 -0.56 -9.40
C LEU A 180 -15.68 -1.59 -10.44
N ASP A 181 -14.72 -2.43 -10.84
CA ASP A 181 -15.01 -3.63 -11.61
C ASP A 181 -15.86 -4.60 -10.77
N ASP A 182 -16.67 -5.41 -11.45
CA ASP A 182 -17.47 -6.44 -10.79
C ASP A 182 -16.56 -7.59 -10.31
N CYS A 183 -16.30 -7.62 -9.01
CA CYS A 183 -15.64 -8.72 -8.32
C CYS A 183 -16.05 -8.76 -6.84
N HIS A 184 -15.47 -9.69 -6.07
CA HIS A 184 -15.67 -9.84 -4.63
C HIS A 184 -15.44 -8.53 -3.85
N VAL A 185 -15.98 -8.45 -2.63
CA VAL A 185 -15.72 -7.34 -1.72
C VAL A 185 -14.34 -7.55 -1.11
N LEU A 186 -13.43 -6.60 -1.32
CA LEU A 186 -12.05 -6.67 -0.88
C LEU A 186 -11.96 -6.45 0.64
N PHE A 187 -12.53 -5.37 1.18
CA PHE A 187 -12.38 -4.97 2.57
C PHE A 187 -13.63 -5.26 3.38
N GLN A 188 -13.48 -6.07 4.44
CA GLN A 188 -14.57 -6.41 5.34
C GLN A 188 -14.43 -5.63 6.65
N LYS A 189 -15.55 -5.13 7.19
CA LYS A 189 -15.62 -4.54 8.54
C LYS A 189 -15.66 -5.64 9.62
N LYS A 190 -14.65 -6.49 9.63
CA LYS A 190 -14.45 -7.58 10.58
C LYS A 190 -13.04 -7.49 11.16
N THR A 191 -12.89 -7.92 12.41
CA THR A 191 -11.65 -7.83 13.19
C THR A 191 -11.05 -9.21 13.39
N HIS A 192 -9.75 -9.34 13.22
CA HIS A 192 -9.00 -10.59 13.32
C HIS A 192 -7.65 -10.38 14.06
N TYR A 193 -7.70 -9.66 15.18
CA TYR A 193 -6.50 -9.13 15.84
C TYR A 193 -5.44 -10.20 16.21
N ASP A 194 -5.87 -11.40 16.63
CA ASP A 194 -4.95 -12.47 17.05
C ASP A 194 -4.49 -13.39 15.90
N ARG A 195 -4.78 -13.04 14.65
CA ARG A 195 -4.52 -13.91 13.48
C ARG A 195 -3.81 -13.19 12.35
N ASP A 196 -3.07 -12.13 12.67
CA ASP A 196 -2.25 -11.49 11.67
C ASP A 196 -1.09 -12.41 11.23
N LEU A 197 -0.69 -12.27 9.97
CA LEU A 197 0.43 -12.96 9.37
C LEU A 197 1.68 -12.14 9.61
N LEU A 198 2.76 -12.78 10.09
CA LEU A 198 4.02 -12.08 10.33
C LEU A 198 4.59 -11.52 9.01
N ASP A 199 4.87 -10.21 8.98
CA ASP A 199 5.35 -9.49 7.81
C ASP A 199 6.17 -8.23 8.23
N ASP A 200 6.61 -7.42 7.28
CA ASP A 200 7.43 -6.22 7.47
C ASP A 200 6.84 -5.20 8.46
N HIS A 201 5.55 -5.27 8.74
CA HIS A 201 4.89 -4.35 9.65
C HIS A 201 5.30 -4.55 11.12
N ILE A 202 5.79 -5.73 11.50
CA ILE A 202 6.11 -6.06 12.90
C ILE A 202 7.10 -5.06 13.50
N VAL A 203 8.13 -4.68 12.75
CA VAL A 203 9.15 -3.74 13.24
C VAL A 203 8.60 -2.34 13.49
N PHE A 204 7.48 -1.98 12.87
CA PHE A 204 6.78 -0.73 13.11
C PHE A 204 5.86 -0.85 14.32
N ASP A 205 5.10 -1.94 14.40
CA ASP A 205 4.20 -2.23 15.53
C ASP A 205 4.97 -2.34 16.86
N GLU A 206 6.12 -3.02 16.87
CA GLU A 206 7.03 -3.11 18.03
C GLU A 206 7.62 -1.74 18.47
N GLN A 207 7.49 -0.71 17.64
CA GLN A 207 7.90 0.67 17.92
C GLN A 207 6.69 1.59 18.17
N ASP A 208 5.52 1.02 18.47
CA ASP A 208 4.25 1.73 18.71
C ASP A 208 3.78 2.60 17.52
N VAL A 209 4.24 2.28 16.30
CA VAL A 209 3.78 2.96 15.09
C VAL A 209 2.44 2.35 14.66
N PRO A 210 1.37 3.14 14.45
CA PRO A 210 0.09 2.61 14.01
C PRO A 210 0.18 1.93 12.63
N VAL A 211 -0.17 0.64 12.57
CA VAL A 211 -0.12 -0.18 11.36
C VAL A 211 -1.52 -0.51 10.83
N ILE A 212 -1.70 -0.44 9.51
CA ILE A 212 -2.76 -1.12 8.77
C ILE A 212 -2.09 -2.18 7.90
N HIS A 213 -2.29 -3.46 8.22
CA HIS A 213 -1.75 -4.54 7.40
C HIS A 213 -2.81 -5.01 6.38
N VAL A 214 -2.57 -4.68 5.10
CA VAL A 214 -3.41 -5.08 3.97
C VAL A 214 -2.84 -6.36 3.38
N SER A 215 -3.20 -7.48 4.02
CA SER A 215 -2.83 -8.83 3.62
C SER A 215 -4.05 -9.76 3.69
N PRO A 216 -4.21 -10.69 2.73
CA PRO A 216 -5.34 -11.61 2.73
C PRO A 216 -5.28 -12.54 3.94
N GLN A 217 -6.43 -13.00 4.41
CA GLN A 217 -6.50 -13.96 5.53
C GLN A 217 -5.79 -15.29 5.21
N GLU A 218 -5.86 -15.71 3.94
CA GLU A 218 -5.21 -16.91 3.43
C GLU A 218 -4.38 -16.54 2.21
N PHE A 219 -3.18 -17.10 2.12
CA PHE A 219 -2.33 -16.86 0.97
C PHE A 219 -2.95 -17.46 -0.31
N PRO A 220 -2.68 -16.85 -1.48
CA PRO A 220 -2.96 -17.52 -2.75
C PRO A 220 -2.34 -18.92 -2.77
N ASN A 221 -3.10 -19.94 -3.17
CA ASN A 221 -2.63 -21.33 -3.15
C ASN A 221 -1.43 -21.60 -4.08
N PHE A 222 -1.12 -20.68 -4.99
CA PHE A 222 0.01 -20.73 -5.91
C PHE A 222 1.23 -19.92 -5.43
N ILE A 223 1.17 -19.25 -4.27
CA ILE A 223 2.30 -18.52 -3.70
C ILE A 223 3.52 -19.43 -3.55
N TYR A 224 4.72 -18.87 -3.72
CA TYR A 224 6.00 -19.62 -3.66
C TYR A 224 6.15 -20.73 -4.70
N THR A 225 5.33 -20.72 -5.76
CA THR A 225 5.47 -21.61 -6.91
C THR A 225 5.67 -20.79 -8.19
N PRO A 226 6.17 -21.38 -9.30
CA PRO A 226 6.22 -20.71 -10.59
C PRO A 226 4.86 -20.24 -11.13
N ALA A 227 3.75 -20.73 -10.56
CA ALA A 227 2.41 -20.26 -10.90
C ALA A 227 2.08 -18.87 -10.31
N ASP A 228 2.88 -18.34 -9.36
CA ASP A 228 2.78 -16.94 -8.93
C ASP A 228 3.35 -15.99 -9.99
N ASN A 229 2.63 -15.88 -11.10
CA ASN A 229 2.99 -15.19 -12.32
C ASN A 229 1.78 -14.40 -12.87
N VAL A 230 1.96 -13.74 -14.02
CA VAL A 230 0.95 -12.86 -14.63
C VAL A 230 -0.35 -13.58 -14.98
N GLU A 231 -0.29 -14.86 -15.36
CA GLU A 231 -1.45 -15.61 -15.82
C GLU A 231 -2.46 -15.89 -14.70
N ASN A 232 -2.00 -15.92 -13.46
CA ASN A 232 -2.85 -16.12 -12.27
C ASN A 232 -3.26 -14.82 -11.58
N LEU A 233 -2.89 -13.65 -12.13
CA LEU A 233 -3.34 -12.37 -11.62
C LEU A 233 -4.80 -12.10 -12.00
N HIS A 234 -5.55 -11.59 -11.03
CA HIS A 234 -6.93 -11.18 -11.18
C HIS A 234 -7.02 -9.64 -11.25
N TYR A 235 -6.96 -9.11 -12.46
CA TYR A 235 -6.97 -7.67 -12.72
C TYR A 235 -8.14 -6.89 -12.11
N PRO A 236 -9.39 -7.40 -12.03
CA PRO A 236 -10.45 -6.71 -11.30
C PRO A 236 -10.13 -6.49 -9.81
N THR A 237 -9.46 -7.44 -9.14
CA THR A 237 -8.97 -7.24 -7.75
C THR A 237 -7.98 -6.09 -7.71
N ILE A 238 -7.00 -6.12 -8.61
CA ILE A 238 -5.89 -5.15 -8.67
C ILE A 238 -6.41 -3.74 -8.94
N ARG A 239 -7.26 -3.56 -9.96
CA ARG A 239 -7.85 -2.26 -10.32
C ARG A 239 -8.69 -1.70 -9.18
N ASN A 240 -9.50 -2.54 -8.55
CA ASN A 240 -10.30 -2.12 -7.40
C ASN A 240 -9.39 -1.72 -6.23
N MET A 241 -8.35 -2.49 -5.92
CA MET A 241 -7.37 -2.16 -4.88
C MET A 241 -6.70 -0.80 -5.14
N ILE A 242 -6.21 -0.55 -6.36
CA ILE A 242 -5.60 0.74 -6.73
C ILE A 242 -6.55 1.90 -6.46
N LYS A 243 -7.80 1.79 -6.92
CA LYS A 243 -8.82 2.84 -6.74
C LYS A 243 -9.12 3.09 -5.27
N ILE A 244 -9.31 2.02 -4.49
CA ILE A 244 -9.63 2.09 -3.07
C ILE A 244 -8.48 2.75 -2.31
N ILE A 245 -7.24 2.28 -2.49
CA ILE A 245 -6.06 2.82 -1.79
C ILE A 245 -5.79 4.26 -2.21
N ARG A 246 -5.91 4.59 -3.49
CA ARG A 246 -5.79 5.97 -3.99
C ARG A 246 -6.80 6.92 -3.36
N CYS A 247 -8.07 6.52 -3.31
CA CYS A 247 -9.11 7.29 -2.64
C CYS A 247 -8.87 7.39 -1.13
N PHE A 248 -8.39 6.33 -0.48
CA PHE A 248 -8.03 6.36 0.92
C PHE A 248 -6.90 7.36 1.18
N VAL A 249 -5.81 7.34 0.41
CA VAL A 249 -4.71 8.29 0.58
C VAL A 249 -5.21 9.73 0.39
N HIS A 250 -5.98 10.00 -0.66
CA HIS A 250 -6.59 11.32 -0.86
C HIS A 250 -7.42 11.77 0.34
N ASP A 251 -8.33 10.91 0.82
CA ASP A 251 -9.23 11.22 1.92
C ASP A 251 -8.49 11.36 3.25
N PHE A 252 -7.45 10.55 3.48
CA PHE A 252 -6.58 10.67 4.64
C PHE A 252 -5.94 12.06 4.69
N TYR A 253 -5.38 12.53 3.57
CA TYR A 253 -4.79 13.86 3.48
C TYR A 253 -5.84 14.97 3.70
N GLU A 254 -6.94 14.97 2.94
CA GLU A 254 -7.95 16.04 3.02
C GLU A 254 -8.69 16.10 4.36
N LYS A 255 -8.88 14.95 5.01
CA LYS A 255 -9.68 14.84 6.25
C LYS A 255 -8.83 14.59 7.49
N TRP A 256 -7.49 14.59 7.41
CA TRP A 256 -6.59 14.31 8.53
C TRP A 256 -6.95 15.06 9.82
N GLN A 257 -7.14 16.38 9.71
CA GLN A 257 -7.47 17.24 10.86
C GLN A 257 -8.81 16.84 11.52
N TYR A 258 -9.77 16.38 10.71
CA TYR A 258 -11.04 15.88 11.21
C TYR A 258 -10.89 14.51 11.87
N PHE A 259 -10.12 13.60 11.27
CA PHE A 259 -9.81 12.29 11.86
C PHE A 259 -9.17 12.44 13.25
N MET A 260 -8.19 13.34 13.38
CA MET A 260 -7.54 13.59 14.68
C MET A 260 -8.48 14.17 15.71
N LYS A 261 -9.28 15.19 15.32
CA LYS A 261 -10.27 15.77 16.23
C LYS A 261 -11.29 14.73 16.70
N TRP A 262 -11.73 13.84 15.81
CA TRP A 262 -12.65 12.75 16.14
C TRP A 262 -12.00 11.75 17.12
N ARG A 263 -10.79 11.27 16.85
CA ARG A 263 -10.06 10.34 17.74
C ARG A 263 -9.84 10.91 19.14
N GLN A 264 -9.46 12.19 19.24
CA GLN A 264 -9.30 12.90 20.51
C GLN A 264 -10.63 13.06 21.27
N THR A 265 -11.74 13.27 20.57
CA THR A 265 -13.06 13.51 21.20
C THR A 265 -13.71 12.21 21.71
N TYR A 266 -13.43 11.07 21.07
CA TYR A 266 -14.11 9.79 21.35
C TYR A 266 -13.20 8.73 22.01
N ALA A 267 -12.12 9.17 22.67
CA ALA A 267 -11.30 8.38 23.60
C ALA A 267 -10.59 7.15 23.00
N ILE A 268 -9.86 7.35 21.90
CA ILE A 268 -8.65 6.55 21.64
C ILE A 268 -7.47 7.42 22.06
N ASN A 269 -7.11 7.38 23.34
CA ASN A 269 -5.94 8.09 23.87
C ASN A 269 -4.67 7.42 23.36
N TYR A 270 -4.17 7.89 22.23
CA TYR A 270 -2.75 7.85 21.94
C TYR A 270 -2.27 9.29 21.98
N ASP A 271 -1.39 9.59 22.93
CA ASP A 271 -0.63 10.84 22.96
C ASP A 271 0.32 10.84 21.75
N PHE A 272 -0.19 11.25 20.59
CA PHE A 272 0.63 11.58 19.41
C PHE A 272 1.32 12.94 19.55
N TYR A 273 1.20 13.58 20.72
CA TYR A 273 1.66 14.93 21.01
C TYR A 273 2.30 14.96 22.40
N ASP A 274 3.52 14.46 22.51
CA ASP A 274 4.49 15.04 23.43
C ASP A 274 5.65 15.62 22.57
N ASP A 275 5.71 16.96 22.59
CA ASP A 275 6.70 17.94 22.08
C ASP A 275 6.93 18.13 20.55
#